data_AF-A0A2D7AQG1-F1
#
_entry.id   AF-A0A2D7AQG1-F1
#
_cell.length_a   1.000
_cell.length_b   1.000
_cell.length_c   1.000
_cell.angle_alpha   90.00
_cell.angle_beta   90.00
_cell.angle_gamma   90.00
#
_symmetry.space_group_name_H-M   'P 1'
#
loop_
_entity.id
_entity.type
_entity.pdbx_description
1 polymer ?
#
loop_
_entity_poly.entity_id
_entity_poly.type
_entity_poly.pdbx_seq_one_letter_code
_entity_poly.pdbx_strand_id
1 'polypeptide(L)'
;MSIRDHIRILKPLPIKESVVTKIRSLTEAYDIFPKSEGEIDTLDIPHNKDNLKALLKDVLSKSDGMADPIAISKNPKEKVVKIHRLVADNLNLPALSKRYGIKVSAGNGSRGGTGTKSQGFGFEGQVTKDIETYIAEGVDSPNFTYPEFIKELHDTVLSKHSDIQVKLEGGANTRRPLVFTDIGAIIKGRGLQIGNLITDVTVYGDGKPYFLSLKFGGTVTFFNAGVATIFTEEQFKSGKFKDKRAKQLLGMFGIDEKKFIDIFEKYDRKTARQIVPKIEEDVTRKVNMRSLLQLLVTGIGYGYYMVHKKGKKVEYYEMTRRRMMDSAKVRSVKVLYPKPGSAKRIDIEVITKLYIFKINIRNKQGGLYPSHIMCDYKPNPDAK
;
A
#
# COMPACT_ATOMS: atom_id res chain seq x y z
N MET A 1 9.32 43.22 49.23
CA MET A 1 8.97 43.35 47.79
C MET A 1 8.76 41.96 47.23
N SER A 2 7.54 41.69 46.76
CA SER A 2 7.07 40.35 46.37
C SER A 2 7.40 40.08 44.91
N ILE A 3 7.85 38.86 44.61
CA ILE A 3 8.08 38.32 43.26
C ILE A 3 6.72 38.11 42.58
N ARG A 4 6.07 39.20 42.18
CA ARG A 4 4.80 39.18 41.43
C ARG A 4 4.84 39.95 40.10
N ASP A 5 5.96 40.59 39.76
CA ASP A 5 5.95 41.56 38.65
C ASP A 5 6.57 41.08 37.34
N HIS A 6 6.90 39.79 37.15
CA HIS A 6 7.55 39.31 35.91
C HIS A 6 6.91 38.06 35.29
N ILE A 7 5.58 38.05 35.13
CA ILE A 7 4.91 37.12 34.20
C ILE A 7 4.18 37.93 33.14
N ARG A 8 4.83 38.07 31.97
CA ARG A 8 4.19 38.55 30.74
C ARG A 8 3.23 37.47 30.24
N ILE A 9 1.95 37.63 30.54
CA ILE A 9 0.87 36.81 29.97
C ILE A 9 0.80 37.15 28.47
N LEU A 10 1.25 36.23 27.61
CA LEU A 10 1.03 36.32 26.18
C LEU A 10 -0.47 36.17 25.91
N LYS A 11 -1.13 37.26 25.50
CA LYS A 11 -2.49 37.21 24.97
C LYS A 11 -2.49 36.39 23.68
N PRO A 12 -3.42 35.43 23.49
CA PRO A 12 -3.55 34.74 22.22
C PRO A 12 -3.94 35.73 21.13
N LEU A 13 -3.21 35.68 20.00
CA LEU A 13 -3.52 36.45 18.81
C LEU A 13 -4.88 35.97 18.24
N PRO A 14 -5.76 36.88 17.79
CA PRO A 14 -7.00 36.50 17.13
C PRO A 14 -6.68 35.77 15.83
N ILE A 15 -7.11 34.51 15.73
CA ILE A 15 -7.03 33.73 14.49
C ILE A 15 -7.99 34.41 13.50
N LYS A 16 -7.42 34.98 12.42
CA LYS A 16 -8.22 35.44 11.29
C LYS A 16 -8.94 34.23 10.67
N GLU A 17 -10.25 34.20 10.80
CA GLU A 17 -11.15 33.39 9.98
C GLU A 17 -11.03 33.84 8.51
N SER A 18 -10.07 33.28 7.76
CA SER A 18 -10.06 33.47 6.31
C SER A 18 -9.19 32.46 5.54
N VAL A 19 -9.30 31.15 5.80
CA VAL A 19 -8.97 30.13 4.77
C VAL A 19 -9.81 28.86 5.00
N VAL A 20 -11.13 29.00 4.94
CA VAL A 20 -12.04 27.85 4.83
C VAL A 20 -12.57 27.83 3.39
N THR A 21 -12.23 26.74 2.70
CA THR A 21 -12.89 26.21 1.50
C THR A 21 -12.66 26.93 0.16
N LYS A 22 -11.62 26.47 -0.55
CA LYS A 22 -11.76 26.19 -1.99
C LYS A 22 -10.78 25.09 -2.44
N ILE A 23 -10.92 23.90 -1.86
CA ILE A 23 -10.47 22.69 -2.54
C ILE A 23 -11.42 22.52 -3.73
N ARG A 24 -11.03 23.02 -4.90
CA ARG A 24 -11.66 22.65 -6.16
C ARG A 24 -11.42 21.15 -6.34
N SER A 25 -12.43 20.35 -6.06
CA SER A 25 -12.53 18.95 -6.48
C SER A 25 -12.55 18.90 -8.00
N LEU A 26 -11.38 18.84 -8.63
CA LEU A 26 -11.25 18.44 -10.02
C LEU A 26 -11.34 16.90 -10.05
N THR A 27 -12.55 16.38 -9.94
CA THR A 27 -12.84 14.94 -10.01
C THR A 27 -13.09 14.55 -11.46
N GLU A 28 -12.16 13.80 -12.05
CA GLU A 28 -12.42 13.09 -13.30
C GLU A 28 -13.33 11.89 -13.03
N ALA A 29 -14.54 11.89 -13.58
CA ALA A 29 -15.57 10.88 -13.34
C ALA A 29 -16.15 10.38 -14.67
N TYR A 30 -15.51 9.33 -15.21
CA TYR A 30 -16.02 8.58 -16.37
C TYR A 30 -16.95 7.47 -15.87
N ASP A 31 -18.19 7.83 -15.56
CA ASP A 31 -19.17 7.03 -14.81
C ASP A 31 -20.41 6.59 -15.62
N ILE A 32 -20.51 7.01 -16.88
CA ILE A 32 -21.55 6.54 -17.80
C ILE A 32 -21.01 5.40 -18.66
N PHE A 33 -21.72 4.27 -18.69
CA PHE A 33 -21.36 3.06 -19.44
C PHE A 33 -22.52 2.63 -20.37
N PRO A 34 -22.71 3.29 -21.51
CA PRO A 34 -23.81 2.96 -22.41
C PRO A 34 -23.61 1.57 -23.00
N LYS A 35 -24.69 0.77 -23.00
CA LYS A 35 -24.71 -0.59 -23.57
C LYS A 35 -25.36 -0.64 -24.95
N SER A 36 -26.07 0.43 -25.32
CA SER A 36 -26.78 0.55 -26.59
C SER A 36 -26.80 1.98 -27.09
N GLU A 37 -27.12 2.15 -28.37
CA GLU A 37 -27.25 3.47 -28.99
C GLU A 37 -28.41 4.28 -28.35
N GLY A 38 -29.52 3.63 -28.04
CA GLY A 38 -30.69 4.28 -27.42
C GLY A 38 -30.42 4.84 -26.02
N GLU A 39 -29.50 4.23 -25.28
CA GLU A 39 -29.06 4.80 -23.99
C GLU A 39 -28.36 6.15 -24.18
N ILE A 40 -27.59 6.34 -25.27
CA ILE A 40 -26.87 7.60 -25.56
C ILE A 40 -27.82 8.75 -25.88
N ASP A 41 -28.94 8.48 -26.55
CA ASP A 41 -29.89 9.50 -26.98
C ASP A 41 -30.48 10.28 -25.78
N THR A 42 -30.63 9.61 -24.64
CA THR A 42 -31.17 10.20 -23.40
C THR A 42 -30.14 10.95 -22.55
N LEU A 43 -28.84 10.86 -22.87
CA LEU A 43 -27.78 11.42 -22.05
C LEU A 43 -27.56 12.92 -22.29
N ASP A 44 -27.37 13.68 -21.21
CA ASP A 44 -26.82 15.03 -21.26
C ASP A 44 -25.29 14.96 -21.14
N ILE A 45 -24.60 15.03 -22.28
CA ILE A 45 -23.15 14.82 -22.40
C ILE A 45 -22.52 15.79 -23.41
N PRO A 46 -21.23 16.13 -23.24
CA PRO A 46 -20.55 17.10 -24.10
C PRO A 46 -20.10 16.56 -25.46
N HIS A 47 -20.43 15.31 -25.80
CA HIS A 47 -19.98 14.65 -27.03
C HIS A 47 -21.07 14.70 -28.11
N ASN A 48 -20.67 14.72 -29.39
CA ASN A 48 -21.61 14.52 -30.48
C ASN A 48 -22.20 13.10 -30.39
N LYS A 49 -23.52 13.00 -30.22
CA LYS A 49 -24.21 11.73 -29.95
C LYS A 49 -24.13 10.76 -31.12
N ASP A 50 -24.21 11.23 -32.36
CA ASP A 50 -24.19 10.36 -33.54
C ASP A 50 -22.81 9.72 -33.74
N ASN A 51 -21.75 10.51 -33.60
CA ASN A 51 -20.38 10.00 -33.64
C ASN A 51 -20.09 9.04 -32.48
N LEU A 52 -20.65 9.32 -31.30
CA LEU A 52 -20.48 8.48 -30.13
C LEU A 52 -21.24 7.14 -30.25
N LYS A 53 -22.45 7.15 -30.82
CA LYS A 53 -23.21 5.95 -31.16
C LYS A 53 -22.46 5.09 -32.17
N ALA A 54 -21.94 5.71 -33.24
CA ALA A 54 -21.13 5.02 -34.24
C ALA A 54 -19.83 4.43 -33.66
N LEU A 55 -19.17 5.16 -32.76
CA LEU A 55 -18.01 4.67 -32.01
C LEU A 55 -18.39 3.48 -31.10
N LEU A 56 -19.48 3.58 -30.33
CA LEU A 56 -19.96 2.51 -29.45
C LEU A 56 -20.23 1.23 -30.25
N LYS A 57 -20.91 1.32 -31.39
CA LYS A 57 -21.21 0.18 -32.25
C LYS A 57 -19.95 -0.51 -32.78
N ASP A 58 -18.98 0.27 -33.28
CA ASP A 58 -17.71 -0.28 -33.79
C ASP A 58 -16.91 -0.97 -32.67
N VAL A 59 -16.84 -0.36 -31.49
CA VAL A 59 -16.15 -0.94 -30.33
C VAL A 59 -16.87 -2.20 -29.83
N LEU A 60 -18.21 -2.20 -29.72
CA LEU A 60 -19.01 -3.37 -29.30
C LEU A 60 -18.75 -4.57 -30.21
N SER A 61 -18.71 -4.37 -31.53
CA SER A 61 -18.45 -5.44 -32.50
C SER A 61 -17.08 -6.13 -32.34
N LYS A 62 -16.14 -5.49 -31.63
CA LYS A 62 -14.76 -5.93 -31.43
C LYS A 62 -14.43 -6.17 -29.96
N SER A 63 -15.46 -6.32 -29.12
CA SER A 63 -15.32 -6.35 -27.66
C SER A 63 -15.48 -7.74 -27.03
N ASP A 64 -15.49 -8.80 -27.84
CA ASP A 64 -15.62 -10.20 -27.42
C ASP A 64 -16.78 -10.43 -26.41
N GLY A 65 -17.94 -9.84 -26.71
CA GLY A 65 -19.16 -9.99 -25.90
C GLY A 65 -19.27 -9.05 -24.69
N MET A 66 -18.35 -8.09 -24.53
CA MET A 66 -18.45 -7.08 -23.47
C MET A 66 -19.61 -6.12 -23.74
N ALA A 67 -20.61 -6.12 -22.86
CA ALA A 67 -21.83 -5.32 -23.03
C ALA A 67 -21.61 -3.80 -22.90
N ASP A 68 -20.58 -3.37 -22.18
CA ASP A 68 -20.32 -1.95 -21.89
C ASP A 68 -18.83 -1.60 -22.12
N PRO A 69 -18.33 -1.50 -23.36
CA PRO A 69 -16.89 -1.39 -23.59
C PRO A 69 -16.35 0.05 -23.47
N ILE A 70 -17.20 1.09 -23.36
CA ILE A 70 -16.78 2.51 -23.32
C ILE A 70 -17.29 3.25 -22.08
N ALA A 71 -16.48 4.12 -21.47
CA ALA A 71 -16.90 5.02 -20.40
C ALA A 71 -16.82 6.49 -20.80
N ILE A 72 -17.84 7.25 -20.40
CA ILE A 72 -18.01 8.67 -20.75
C ILE A 72 -18.17 9.48 -19.45
N SER A 73 -17.73 10.74 -19.51
CA SER A 73 -17.92 11.72 -18.43
C SER A 73 -18.97 12.75 -18.85
N LYS A 74 -19.83 13.15 -17.92
CA LYS A 74 -20.74 14.30 -18.11
C LYS A 74 -20.00 15.64 -18.01
N ASN A 75 -18.77 15.67 -17.46
CA ASN A 75 -18.03 16.90 -17.28
C ASN A 75 -17.58 17.46 -18.64
N PRO A 76 -17.99 18.69 -19.04
CA PRO A 76 -17.61 19.28 -20.32
C PRO A 76 -16.10 19.45 -20.54
N LYS A 77 -15.30 19.40 -19.46
CA LYS A 77 -13.83 19.46 -19.49
C LYS A 77 -13.18 18.10 -19.80
N GLU A 78 -13.93 17.01 -19.69
CA GLU A 78 -13.47 15.63 -19.87
C GLU A 78 -14.03 15.05 -21.18
N LYS A 79 -13.44 15.48 -22.29
CA LYS A 79 -13.90 15.10 -23.64
C LYS A 79 -13.34 13.75 -24.15
N VAL A 80 -12.71 12.96 -23.28
CA VAL A 80 -11.98 11.74 -23.69
C VAL A 80 -12.81 10.50 -23.37
N VAL A 81 -13.30 9.77 -24.36
CA VAL A 81 -13.97 8.49 -24.12
C VAL A 81 -12.94 7.43 -23.72
N LYS A 82 -13.20 6.71 -22.63
CA LYS A 82 -12.33 5.63 -22.15
C LYS A 82 -12.81 4.29 -22.72
N ILE A 83 -11.95 3.55 -23.40
CA ILE A 83 -12.25 2.19 -23.87
C ILE A 83 -11.64 1.19 -22.90
N HIS A 84 -12.43 0.20 -22.46
CA HIS A 84 -12.00 -0.82 -21.50
C HIS A 84 -10.68 -1.45 -21.94
N ARG A 85 -9.72 -1.63 -21.02
CA ARG A 85 -8.32 -1.97 -21.38
C ARG A 85 -8.22 -3.24 -22.22
N LEU A 86 -8.92 -4.30 -21.84
CA LEU A 86 -8.93 -5.57 -22.60
C LEU A 86 -9.45 -5.43 -24.03
N VAL A 87 -10.36 -4.48 -24.27
CA VAL A 87 -10.89 -4.20 -25.62
C VAL A 87 -9.92 -3.28 -26.36
N ALA A 88 -9.39 -2.27 -25.67
CA ALA A 88 -8.45 -1.31 -26.22
C ALA A 88 -7.13 -1.94 -26.70
N ASP A 89 -6.65 -3.00 -26.04
CA ASP A 89 -5.42 -3.71 -26.40
C ASP A 89 -5.48 -4.32 -27.80
N ASN A 90 -6.70 -4.60 -28.31
CA ASN A 90 -6.96 -5.16 -29.64
C ASN A 90 -7.36 -4.10 -30.68
N LEU A 91 -7.30 -2.81 -30.34
CA LEU A 91 -7.79 -1.71 -31.18
C LEU A 91 -6.70 -0.68 -31.48
N ASN A 92 -6.73 -0.12 -32.70
CA ASN A 92 -5.93 1.05 -33.05
C ASN A 92 -6.66 2.33 -32.58
N LEU A 93 -6.40 2.75 -31.34
CA LEU A 93 -7.05 3.90 -30.72
C LEU A 93 -6.83 5.23 -31.47
N PRO A 94 -5.62 5.57 -31.97
CA PRO A 94 -5.43 6.76 -32.79
C PRO A 94 -6.28 6.78 -34.06
N ALA A 95 -6.40 5.64 -34.75
CA ALA A 95 -7.22 5.53 -35.96
C ALA A 95 -8.72 5.70 -35.66
N LEU A 96 -9.21 5.06 -34.58
CA LEU A 96 -10.59 5.25 -34.11
C LEU A 96 -10.86 6.69 -33.72
N SER A 97 -9.93 7.32 -33.01
CA SER A 97 -10.06 8.72 -32.58
C SER A 97 -10.23 9.66 -33.76
N LYS A 98 -9.42 9.46 -34.81
CA LYS A 98 -9.46 10.23 -36.05
C LYS A 98 -10.75 9.96 -36.85
N ARG A 99 -11.18 8.69 -36.93
CA ARG A 99 -12.36 8.26 -37.69
C ARG A 99 -13.65 8.89 -37.17
N TYR A 100 -13.83 8.93 -35.85
CA TYR A 100 -15.07 9.39 -35.20
C TYR A 100 -15.00 10.83 -34.67
N GLY A 101 -13.83 11.50 -34.79
CA GLY A 101 -13.63 12.84 -34.25
C GLY A 101 -13.78 12.93 -32.73
N ILE A 102 -13.62 11.82 -32.01
CA ILE A 102 -13.73 11.71 -30.55
C ILE A 102 -12.37 11.29 -29.99
N LYS A 103 -11.86 12.01 -28.99
CA LYS A 103 -10.61 11.61 -28.33
C LYS A 103 -10.87 10.33 -27.53
N VAL A 104 -10.13 9.26 -27.82
CA VAL A 104 -10.23 7.98 -27.08
C VAL A 104 -8.93 7.63 -26.37
N SER A 105 -9.02 6.90 -25.27
CA SER A 105 -7.85 6.34 -24.58
C SER A 105 -8.20 5.03 -23.86
N ALA A 106 -7.22 4.15 -23.67
CA ALA A 106 -7.40 2.94 -22.88
C ALA A 106 -7.63 3.28 -21.40
N GLY A 107 -8.68 2.72 -20.82
CA GLY A 107 -9.02 2.92 -19.42
C GLY A 107 -10.39 2.34 -19.07
N ASN A 108 -10.52 1.83 -17.85
CA ASN A 108 -11.75 1.15 -17.44
C ASN A 108 -12.86 2.14 -17.03
N GLY A 109 -12.59 3.45 -17.02
CA GLY A 109 -13.48 4.44 -16.40
C GLY A 109 -13.69 4.11 -14.93
N SER A 110 -14.90 4.36 -14.42
CA SER A 110 -15.27 4.05 -13.04
C SER A 110 -15.68 2.59 -12.82
N ARG A 111 -15.55 1.70 -13.83
CA ARG A 111 -15.95 0.28 -13.72
C ARG A 111 -15.20 -0.42 -12.60
N GLY A 112 -15.91 -1.30 -11.89
CA GLY A 112 -15.38 -1.98 -10.71
C GLY A 112 -15.10 -1.03 -9.53
N GLY A 113 -15.76 0.12 -9.47
CA GLY A 113 -15.64 1.08 -8.35
C GLY A 113 -14.37 1.93 -8.39
N THR A 114 -13.78 2.13 -9.57
CA THR A 114 -12.48 2.81 -9.72
C THR A 114 -12.55 4.27 -10.16
N GLY A 115 -13.73 4.90 -10.12
CA GLY A 115 -13.88 6.32 -10.42
C GLY A 115 -14.48 7.11 -9.28
N THR A 116 -14.13 8.40 -9.25
CA THR A 116 -14.25 9.28 -8.08
C THR A 116 -15.67 9.56 -7.58
N LYS A 117 -16.72 9.27 -8.37
CA LYS A 117 -18.13 9.47 -7.98
C LYS A 117 -18.90 8.19 -7.64
N SER A 118 -18.29 7.04 -7.83
CA SER A 118 -18.67 5.80 -7.16
C SER A 118 -17.39 5.21 -6.57
N GLN A 119 -16.87 5.86 -5.53
CA GLN A 119 -16.10 5.12 -4.53
C GLN A 119 -17.08 4.10 -3.95
N GLY A 120 -17.24 2.96 -4.63
CA GLY A 120 -17.53 1.72 -3.95
C GLY A 120 -16.54 1.70 -2.81
N PHE A 121 -17.06 1.65 -1.58
CA PHE A 121 -16.24 1.77 -0.41
C PHE A 121 -14.96 0.94 -0.61
N GLY A 122 -13.78 1.58 -0.52
CA GLY A 122 -12.51 0.85 -0.52
C GLY A 122 -12.57 -0.26 0.52
N PHE A 123 -11.62 -1.21 0.51
CA PHE A 123 -11.72 -2.38 1.39
C PHE A 123 -12.12 -2.05 2.85
N GLU A 124 -11.58 -0.95 3.39
CA GLU A 124 -11.92 -0.37 4.70
C GLU A 124 -13.38 0.04 4.86
N GLY A 125 -13.91 0.78 3.90
CA GLY A 125 -15.30 1.18 3.94
C GLY A 125 -16.26 0.01 3.71
N GLN A 126 -15.87 -1.00 2.92
CA GLN A 126 -16.73 -2.17 2.71
C GLN A 126 -16.80 -3.01 4.00
N VAL A 127 -15.68 -3.15 4.71
CA VAL A 127 -15.66 -3.75 6.05
C VAL A 127 -16.51 -2.93 7.03
N THR A 128 -16.41 -1.60 7.00
CA THR A 128 -17.24 -0.70 7.82
C THR A 128 -18.73 -0.94 7.55
N LYS A 129 -19.12 -0.95 6.27
CA LYS A 129 -20.51 -1.19 5.84
C LYS A 129 -21.00 -2.56 6.27
N ASP A 130 -20.21 -3.62 6.11
CA ASP A 130 -20.63 -4.96 6.53
C ASP A 130 -20.83 -5.02 8.07
N ILE A 131 -20.06 -4.26 8.86
CA ILE A 131 -20.28 -4.14 10.31
C ILE A 131 -21.55 -3.32 10.61
N GLU A 132 -21.82 -2.25 9.88
CA GLU A 132 -23.08 -1.49 9.98
C GLU A 132 -24.29 -2.38 9.64
N THR A 133 -24.19 -3.19 8.59
CA THR A 133 -25.21 -4.20 8.22
C THR A 133 -25.40 -5.20 9.36
N TYR A 134 -24.33 -5.66 10.00
CA TYR A 134 -24.45 -6.57 11.15
C TYR A 134 -25.22 -5.91 12.31
N ILE A 135 -24.93 -4.65 12.60
CA ILE A 135 -25.61 -3.90 13.68
C ILE A 135 -27.10 -3.76 13.37
N ALA A 136 -27.48 -3.52 12.11
CA ALA A 136 -28.86 -3.30 11.70
C ALA A 136 -29.67 -4.58 11.50
N GLU A 137 -29.04 -5.63 10.95
CA GLU A 137 -29.73 -6.82 10.41
C GLU A 137 -29.33 -8.14 11.10
N GLY A 138 -28.25 -8.15 11.89
CA GLY A 138 -27.74 -9.34 12.57
C GLY A 138 -26.80 -10.22 11.73
N VAL A 139 -26.27 -11.28 12.34
CA VAL A 139 -25.19 -12.14 11.79
C VAL A 139 -25.56 -12.95 10.55
N ASP A 140 -26.86 -13.12 10.28
CA ASP A 140 -27.37 -13.92 9.16
C ASP A 140 -27.80 -13.08 7.95
N SER A 141 -27.44 -11.78 7.92
CA SER A 141 -27.81 -10.90 6.80
C SER A 141 -27.28 -11.43 5.45
N PRO A 142 -28.13 -11.48 4.41
CA PRO A 142 -27.69 -11.82 3.05
C PRO A 142 -26.95 -10.66 2.37
N ASN A 143 -26.90 -9.47 2.99
CA ASN A 143 -26.38 -8.25 2.40
C ASN A 143 -24.86 -8.04 2.64
N PHE A 144 -24.21 -8.97 3.36
CA PHE A 144 -22.77 -8.90 3.58
C PHE A 144 -21.98 -9.10 2.29
N THR A 145 -20.95 -8.27 2.11
CA THR A 145 -19.95 -8.52 1.06
C THR A 145 -18.95 -9.58 1.47
N TYR A 146 -18.61 -9.65 2.76
CA TYR A 146 -17.69 -10.63 3.34
C TYR A 146 -18.37 -11.41 4.48
N PRO A 147 -19.39 -12.25 4.19
CA PRO A 147 -20.18 -12.93 5.21
C PRO A 147 -19.34 -13.80 6.15
N GLU A 148 -18.38 -14.56 5.61
CA GLU A 148 -17.51 -15.43 6.42
C GLU A 148 -16.62 -14.64 7.38
N PHE A 149 -16.12 -13.48 6.95
CA PHE A 149 -15.36 -12.60 7.84
C PHE A 149 -16.25 -12.03 8.95
N ILE A 150 -17.47 -11.62 8.64
CA ILE A 150 -18.40 -11.09 9.64
C ILE A 150 -18.78 -12.17 10.67
N LYS A 151 -18.96 -13.42 10.26
CA LYS A 151 -19.15 -14.54 11.20
C LYS A 151 -17.95 -14.71 12.13
N GLU A 152 -16.74 -14.75 11.60
CA GLU A 152 -15.53 -14.84 12.43
C GLU A 152 -15.39 -13.64 13.40
N LEU A 153 -15.71 -12.43 12.93
CA LEU A 153 -15.72 -11.22 13.75
C LEU A 153 -16.83 -11.25 14.82
N HIS A 154 -18.00 -11.82 14.50
CA HIS A 154 -19.09 -12.06 15.45
C HIS A 154 -18.67 -12.97 16.59
N ASP A 155 -18.13 -14.15 16.27
CA ASP A 155 -17.71 -15.15 17.27
C ASP A 155 -16.61 -14.61 18.19
N THR A 156 -15.71 -13.79 17.63
CA THR A 156 -14.54 -13.30 18.35
C THR A 156 -14.79 -12.01 19.12
N VAL A 157 -15.61 -11.10 18.60
CA VAL A 157 -15.81 -9.74 19.13
C VAL A 157 -17.30 -9.41 19.27
N LEU A 158 -18.06 -9.37 18.19
CA LEU A 158 -19.37 -8.67 18.18
C LEU A 158 -20.41 -9.32 19.09
N SER A 159 -20.47 -10.66 19.14
CA SER A 159 -21.43 -11.41 19.98
C SER A 159 -21.29 -11.16 21.48
N LYS A 160 -20.17 -10.57 21.91
CA LYS A 160 -19.83 -10.35 23.33
C LYS A 160 -20.28 -8.97 23.83
N HIS A 161 -20.90 -8.18 22.97
CA HIS A 161 -21.22 -6.78 23.23
C HIS A 161 -22.68 -6.48 22.94
N SER A 162 -23.26 -5.63 23.77
CA SER A 162 -24.66 -5.19 23.66
C SER A 162 -24.81 -3.92 22.82
N ASP A 163 -23.84 -3.00 22.93
CA ASP A 163 -23.72 -1.82 22.08
C ASP A 163 -22.49 -1.96 21.18
N ILE A 164 -22.68 -1.76 19.87
CA ILE A 164 -21.63 -1.89 18.87
C ILE A 164 -21.65 -0.65 17.98
N GLN A 165 -20.49 -0.02 17.86
CA GLN A 165 -20.27 1.10 16.98
C GLN A 165 -19.05 0.83 16.11
N VAL A 166 -19.04 1.34 14.88
CA VAL A 166 -17.91 1.22 13.98
C VAL A 166 -17.47 2.58 13.50
N LYS A 167 -16.16 2.79 13.45
CA LYS A 167 -15.55 4.04 13.01
C LYS A 167 -14.45 3.74 12.01
N LEU A 168 -14.58 4.32 10.82
CA LEU A 168 -13.51 4.38 9.84
C LEU A 168 -12.46 5.40 10.31
N GLU A 169 -11.22 4.98 10.49
CA GLU A 169 -10.13 5.82 11.01
C GLU A 169 -9.25 6.42 9.89
N GLY A 170 -9.77 6.39 8.66
CA GLY A 170 -9.03 6.62 7.41
C GLY A 170 -8.05 7.80 7.42
N GLY A 171 -6.86 7.56 6.87
CA GLY A 171 -5.93 8.61 6.41
C GLY A 171 -4.95 9.20 7.43
N ALA A 172 -5.09 8.92 8.73
CA ALA A 172 -4.09 9.30 9.72
C ALA A 172 -2.88 8.34 9.68
N ASN A 173 -2.10 8.38 8.59
CA ASN A 173 -0.89 7.59 8.47
C ASN A 173 0.16 8.08 9.48
N THR A 174 0.15 7.49 10.68
CA THR A 174 1.19 7.71 11.67
C THR A 174 2.49 7.18 11.07
N ARG A 175 3.33 8.07 10.52
CA ARG A 175 4.61 7.68 9.93
C ARG A 175 5.44 6.92 10.96
N ARG A 176 5.82 5.68 10.63
CA ARG A 176 6.70 4.85 11.46
C ARG A 176 8.07 4.71 10.79
N PRO A 177 8.93 5.73 10.87
CA PRO A 177 10.23 5.71 10.20
C PRO A 177 11.17 4.67 10.82
N LEU A 178 12.12 4.22 10.01
CA LEU A 178 13.29 3.48 10.49
C LEU A 178 14.18 4.44 11.31
N VAL A 179 14.48 4.07 12.55
CA VAL A 179 15.31 4.84 13.49
C VAL A 179 16.47 3.99 13.95
N PHE A 180 17.66 4.59 14.02
CA PHE A 180 18.87 3.93 14.50
C PHE A 180 19.06 4.15 15.99
N THR A 181 19.36 3.06 16.69
CA THR A 181 19.67 3.00 18.12
C THR A 181 21.04 2.37 18.31
N ASP A 182 21.55 2.27 19.53
CA ASP A 182 22.82 1.60 19.78
C ASP A 182 22.80 0.10 19.47
N ILE A 183 21.62 -0.54 19.58
CA ILE A 183 21.44 -1.98 19.35
C ILE A 183 21.21 -2.29 17.86
N GLY A 184 20.67 -1.34 17.10
CA GLY A 184 20.33 -1.54 15.69
C GLY A 184 19.26 -0.59 15.17
N ALA A 185 18.67 -0.94 14.03
CA ALA A 185 17.59 -0.17 13.44
C ALA A 185 16.22 -0.70 13.90
N ILE A 186 15.30 0.19 14.25
CA ILE A 186 13.95 -0.13 14.72
C ILE A 186 12.90 0.69 13.98
N ILE A 187 11.65 0.24 14.00
CA ILE A 187 10.52 1.03 13.53
C ILE A 187 10.02 1.93 14.67
N LYS A 188 9.98 3.25 14.46
CA LYS A 188 9.62 4.23 15.50
C LYS A 188 8.22 3.98 16.07
N GLY A 189 8.13 4.03 17.40
CA GLY A 189 6.96 3.75 18.22
C GLY A 189 7.45 3.05 19.48
N ARG A 190 7.46 3.75 20.62
CA ARG A 190 8.17 3.25 21.83
C ARG A 190 7.52 1.99 22.44
N GLY A 191 6.28 1.65 22.04
CA GLY A 191 5.55 0.47 22.47
C GLY A 191 5.40 -0.58 21.36
N LEU A 192 5.25 -1.84 21.77
CA LEU A 192 4.91 -2.95 20.88
C LEU A 192 3.40 -3.14 20.75
N GLN A 193 2.60 -2.59 21.67
CA GLN A 193 1.15 -2.52 21.51
C GLN A 193 0.82 -1.30 20.65
N ILE A 194 0.44 -1.53 19.40
CA ILE A 194 0.38 -0.49 18.37
C ILE A 194 -0.97 -0.40 17.66
N GLY A 195 -1.99 -1.14 18.11
CA GLY A 195 -3.24 -1.25 17.37
C GLY A 195 -3.88 0.09 17.05
N ASN A 196 -3.93 1.00 18.02
CA ASN A 196 -4.42 2.37 17.84
C ASN A 196 -3.61 3.21 16.83
N LEU A 197 -2.36 2.85 16.54
CA LEU A 197 -1.48 3.57 15.60
C LEU A 197 -1.62 3.09 14.16
N ILE A 198 -2.10 1.85 13.96
CA ILE A 198 -2.16 1.19 12.64
C ILE A 198 -3.58 0.74 12.26
N THR A 199 -4.57 1.09 13.07
CA THR A 199 -5.98 0.78 12.82
C THR A 199 -6.46 1.55 11.60
N ASP A 200 -7.14 0.85 10.71
CA ASP A 200 -7.83 1.43 9.55
C ASP A 200 -9.34 1.56 9.86
N VAL A 201 -9.88 0.62 10.66
CA VAL A 201 -11.27 0.62 11.18
C VAL A 201 -11.23 0.25 12.65
N THR A 202 -11.92 1.01 13.51
CA THR A 202 -12.10 0.66 14.92
C THR A 202 -13.55 0.24 15.18
N VAL A 203 -13.73 -0.92 15.80
CA VAL A 203 -15.03 -1.35 16.35
C VAL A 203 -15.04 -1.05 17.84
N TYR A 204 -16.09 -0.42 18.34
CA TYR A 204 -16.31 -0.20 19.76
C TYR A 204 -17.41 -1.15 20.22
N GLY A 205 -17.10 -2.03 21.17
CA GLY A 205 -18.07 -2.91 21.82
C GLY A 205 -18.23 -2.50 23.28
N ASP A 206 -19.42 -2.03 23.67
CA ASP A 206 -19.70 -1.42 24.99
C ASP A 206 -18.64 -0.36 25.38
N GLY A 207 -18.22 0.46 24.41
CA GLY A 207 -17.19 1.49 24.58
C GLY A 207 -15.72 1.00 24.53
N LYS A 208 -15.48 -0.31 24.50
CA LYS A 208 -14.11 -0.88 24.37
C LYS A 208 -13.66 -0.93 22.90
N PRO A 209 -12.49 -0.37 22.54
CA PRO A 209 -12.02 -0.37 21.16
C PRO A 209 -11.37 -1.70 20.75
N TYR A 210 -11.67 -2.14 19.53
CA TYR A 210 -11.08 -3.24 18.80
C TYR A 210 -10.52 -2.70 17.48
N PHE A 211 -9.20 -2.70 17.37
CA PHE A 211 -8.48 -2.09 16.26
C PHE A 211 -8.33 -3.08 15.10
N LEU A 212 -8.88 -2.77 13.92
CA LEU A 212 -8.74 -3.58 12.72
C LEU A 212 -7.73 -2.91 11.77
N SER A 213 -6.60 -3.58 11.54
CA SER A 213 -5.63 -3.19 10.51
C SER A 213 -5.95 -3.95 9.23
N LEU A 214 -6.41 -3.23 8.22
CA LEU A 214 -6.87 -3.77 6.95
C LEU A 214 -5.75 -3.73 5.92
N LYS A 215 -5.58 -4.85 5.20
CA LYS A 215 -4.59 -4.95 4.12
C LYS A 215 -5.23 -5.56 2.88
N PHE A 216 -4.80 -5.09 1.72
CA PHE A 216 -5.30 -5.53 0.43
C PHE A 216 -4.14 -5.97 -0.47
N GLY A 217 -4.30 -7.10 -1.15
CA GLY A 217 -3.34 -7.63 -2.13
C GLY A 217 -2.38 -8.68 -1.56
N GLY A 218 -1.59 -9.31 -2.43
CA GLY A 218 -0.75 -10.46 -2.05
C GLY A 218 0.52 -10.10 -1.27
N THR A 219 1.07 -8.91 -1.50
CA THR A 219 2.30 -8.41 -0.89
C THR A 219 2.01 -7.08 -0.22
N VAL A 220 2.44 -6.94 1.03
CA VAL A 220 2.20 -5.74 1.83
C VAL A 220 3.53 -5.09 2.18
N THR A 221 3.64 -3.78 2.00
CA THR A 221 4.84 -3.04 2.43
C THR A 221 4.86 -2.89 3.94
N PHE A 222 5.93 -3.38 4.56
CA PHE A 222 6.20 -3.31 5.98
C PHE A 222 6.85 -1.97 6.37
N PHE A 223 7.91 -1.59 5.66
CA PHE A 223 8.50 -0.25 5.76
C PHE A 223 9.19 0.16 4.46
N ASN A 224 9.36 1.47 4.30
CA ASN A 224 10.13 2.07 3.21
C ASN A 224 10.85 3.30 3.79
N ALA A 225 12.18 3.27 3.78
CA ALA A 225 13.01 4.30 4.42
C ALA A 225 14.13 4.76 3.49
N GLY A 226 14.46 6.05 3.58
CA GLY A 226 15.59 6.64 2.87
C GLY A 226 16.91 6.24 3.53
N VAL A 227 17.90 5.86 2.72
CA VAL A 227 19.25 5.46 3.18
C VAL A 227 20.38 6.17 2.44
N ALA A 228 20.07 7.16 1.60
CA ALA A 228 21.07 7.89 0.82
C ALA A 228 22.14 8.57 1.69
N THR A 229 21.74 9.06 2.88
CA THR A 229 22.66 9.69 3.85
C THR A 229 23.44 8.68 4.70
N ILE A 230 23.18 7.38 4.54
CA ILE A 230 23.85 6.27 5.24
C ILE A 230 24.82 5.57 4.29
N PHE A 231 24.36 5.28 3.07
CA PHE A 231 25.13 4.65 2.00
C PHE A 231 25.49 5.69 0.92
N THR A 232 26.41 6.58 1.28
CA THR A 232 26.83 7.69 0.42
C THR A 232 27.76 7.23 -0.72
N GLU A 233 27.72 7.94 -1.85
CA GLU A 233 28.63 7.73 -3.00
C GLU A 233 30.10 7.73 -2.58
N GLU A 234 30.50 8.67 -1.74
CA GLU A 234 31.88 8.77 -1.22
C GLU A 234 32.33 7.49 -0.52
N GLN A 235 31.46 6.85 0.28
CA GLN A 235 31.82 5.63 1.00
C GLN A 235 31.99 4.45 0.05
N PHE A 236 31.13 4.33 -0.97
CA PHE A 236 31.29 3.31 -2.01
C PHE A 236 32.61 3.49 -2.77
N LYS A 237 32.90 4.70 -3.24
CA LYS A 237 34.15 5.02 -3.94
C LYS A 237 35.39 4.80 -3.08
N SER A 238 35.29 5.05 -1.77
CA SER A 238 36.38 4.75 -0.83
C SER A 238 36.56 3.27 -0.53
N GLY A 239 35.64 2.41 -0.99
CA GLY A 239 35.68 0.97 -0.76
C GLY A 239 35.38 0.53 0.67
N LYS A 240 34.81 1.40 1.52
CA LYS A 240 34.55 1.12 2.94
C LYS A 240 33.47 2.03 3.55
N PHE A 241 32.61 1.47 4.41
CA PHE A 241 31.68 2.26 5.21
C PHE A 241 32.29 2.64 6.56
N LYS A 242 32.28 3.95 6.87
CA LYS A 242 32.66 4.49 8.19
C LYS A 242 31.44 4.80 9.05
N ASP A 243 30.28 5.04 8.44
CA ASP A 243 29.03 5.32 9.15
C ASP A 243 28.60 4.11 10.01
N LYS A 244 28.43 4.33 11.32
CA LYS A 244 27.96 3.31 12.27
C LYS A 244 26.61 2.72 11.85
N ARG A 245 25.71 3.53 11.30
CA ARG A 245 24.37 3.12 10.84
C ARG A 245 24.46 2.18 9.64
N ALA A 246 25.41 2.44 8.72
CA ALA A 246 25.66 1.56 7.58
C ALA A 246 26.11 0.19 8.07
N LYS A 247 27.09 0.15 8.98
CA LYS A 247 27.57 -1.10 9.59
C LYS A 247 26.48 -1.85 10.36
N GLN A 248 25.61 -1.12 11.06
CA GLN A 248 24.46 -1.71 11.75
C GLN A 248 23.48 -2.36 10.75
N LEU A 249 23.16 -1.71 9.63
CA LEU A 249 22.30 -2.31 8.59
C LEU A 249 22.93 -3.56 7.98
N LEU A 250 24.22 -3.48 7.62
CA LEU A 250 24.93 -4.60 7.02
C LEU A 250 24.97 -5.79 7.99
N GLY A 251 25.38 -5.57 9.25
CA GLY A 251 25.40 -6.61 10.27
C GLY A 251 24.02 -7.17 10.62
N MET A 252 22.98 -6.32 10.64
CA MET A 252 21.59 -6.75 10.90
C MET A 252 21.09 -7.77 9.88
N PHE A 253 21.50 -7.66 8.63
CA PHE A 253 21.09 -8.58 7.56
C PHE A 253 22.18 -9.59 7.17
N GLY A 254 23.33 -9.62 7.87
CA GLY A 254 24.45 -10.49 7.53
C GLY A 254 25.07 -10.17 6.16
N ILE A 255 24.98 -8.91 5.72
CA ILE A 255 25.46 -8.46 4.42
C ILE A 255 26.98 -8.31 4.46
N ASP A 256 27.66 -8.90 3.48
CA ASP A 256 29.09 -8.72 3.27
C ASP A 256 29.34 -7.33 2.65
N GLU A 257 30.10 -6.50 3.36
CA GLU A 257 30.38 -5.11 2.98
C GLU A 257 31.06 -5.03 1.61
N LYS A 258 32.04 -5.89 1.33
CA LYS A 258 32.80 -5.86 0.08
C LYS A 258 31.92 -6.28 -1.09
N LYS A 259 31.16 -7.37 -0.96
CA LYS A 259 30.21 -7.80 -2.01
C LYS A 259 29.14 -6.73 -2.25
N PHE A 260 28.66 -6.08 -1.19
CA PHE A 260 27.68 -5.02 -1.31
C PHE A 260 28.23 -3.81 -2.07
N ILE A 261 29.46 -3.36 -1.77
CA ILE A 261 30.13 -2.28 -2.50
C ILE A 261 30.34 -2.65 -3.97
N ASP A 262 30.88 -3.85 -4.21
CA ASP A 262 31.19 -4.36 -5.56
C ASP A 262 29.97 -4.35 -6.49
N ILE A 263 28.77 -4.60 -5.97
CA ILE A 263 27.52 -4.55 -6.77
C ILE A 263 27.29 -3.19 -7.42
N PHE A 264 27.63 -2.11 -6.72
CA PHE A 264 27.40 -0.76 -7.21
C PHE A 264 28.63 -0.23 -7.95
N GLU A 265 29.84 -0.45 -7.43
CA GLU A 265 31.07 0.05 -8.06
C GLU A 265 31.42 -0.70 -9.37
N LYS A 266 31.10 -2.01 -9.46
CA LYS A 266 31.34 -2.82 -10.68
C LYS A 266 30.11 -2.89 -11.58
N TYR A 267 29.21 -1.92 -11.46
CA TYR A 267 28.07 -1.76 -12.36
C TYR A 267 28.48 -0.95 -13.59
N ASP A 268 28.42 -1.56 -14.77
CA ASP A 268 28.61 -0.83 -16.03
C ASP A 268 27.31 -0.14 -16.44
N ARG A 269 27.33 1.20 -16.40
CA ARG A 269 26.19 2.03 -16.80
C ARG A 269 25.88 1.96 -18.29
N LYS A 270 26.87 1.69 -19.15
CA LYS A 270 26.69 1.64 -20.61
C LYS A 270 25.96 0.37 -21.04
N THR A 271 26.37 -0.77 -20.49
CA THR A 271 25.75 -2.06 -20.81
C THR A 271 24.61 -2.43 -19.87
N ALA A 272 24.36 -1.63 -18.82
CA ALA A 272 23.40 -1.90 -17.76
C ALA A 272 23.59 -3.28 -17.11
N ARG A 273 24.85 -3.71 -17.01
CA ARG A 273 25.25 -5.03 -16.49
C ARG A 273 26.14 -4.89 -15.26
N GLN A 274 25.96 -5.82 -14.34
CA GLN A 274 26.84 -6.01 -13.20
C GLN A 274 27.93 -7.00 -13.58
N ILE A 275 29.19 -6.61 -13.38
CA ILE A 275 30.36 -7.46 -13.62
C ILE A 275 30.75 -8.17 -12.32
N VAL A 276 29.75 -8.73 -11.63
CA VAL A 276 29.93 -9.54 -10.42
C VAL A 276 29.11 -10.83 -10.55
N PRO A 277 29.58 -11.96 -10.00
CA PRO A 277 28.82 -13.20 -10.00
C PRO A 277 27.48 -13.02 -9.29
N LYS A 278 26.44 -13.65 -9.84
CA LYS A 278 25.12 -13.72 -9.19
C LYS A 278 25.14 -14.85 -8.18
N ILE A 279 25.07 -14.50 -6.90
CA ILE A 279 25.19 -15.43 -5.79
C ILE A 279 23.94 -15.29 -4.89
N GLU A 280 23.30 -16.41 -4.62
CA GLU A 280 22.41 -16.55 -3.47
C GLU A 280 23.22 -17.13 -2.31
N GLU A 281 23.24 -16.44 -1.18
CA GLU A 281 24.01 -16.86 0.00
C GLU A 281 23.08 -16.98 1.20
N ASP A 282 23.12 -18.13 1.88
CA ASP A 282 22.54 -18.26 3.22
C ASP A 282 23.46 -17.57 4.24
N VAL A 283 22.96 -16.47 4.80
CA VAL A 283 23.69 -15.63 5.75
C VAL A 283 23.13 -15.76 7.16
N THR A 284 22.30 -16.75 7.43
CA THR A 284 21.58 -16.90 8.71
C THR A 284 22.53 -16.84 9.92
N ARG A 285 23.73 -17.42 9.80
CA ARG A 285 24.75 -17.41 10.87
C ARG A 285 25.56 -16.10 10.98
N LYS A 286 25.47 -15.22 9.99
CA LYS A 286 26.16 -13.91 9.93
C LYS A 286 25.29 -12.75 10.40
N VAL A 287 23.98 -12.99 10.53
CA VAL A 287 22.99 -12.01 10.94
C VAL A 287 23.15 -11.65 12.42
N ASN A 288 23.13 -10.35 12.73
CA ASN A 288 22.87 -9.89 14.09
C ASN A 288 21.39 -10.14 14.43
N MET A 289 21.11 -11.33 14.96
CA MET A 289 19.75 -11.81 15.22
C MET A 289 19.00 -10.94 16.21
N ARG A 290 19.70 -10.34 17.20
CA ARG A 290 19.08 -9.42 18.17
C ARG A 290 18.54 -8.17 17.48
N SER A 291 19.35 -7.56 16.62
CA SER A 291 18.97 -6.37 15.85
C SER A 291 17.81 -6.69 14.88
N LEU A 292 17.90 -7.80 14.15
CA LEU A 292 16.85 -8.22 13.21
C LEU A 292 15.53 -8.52 13.94
N LEU A 293 15.58 -9.26 15.05
CA LEU A 293 14.39 -9.52 15.86
C LEU A 293 13.76 -8.22 16.34
N GLN A 294 14.57 -7.25 16.80
CA GLN A 294 14.07 -5.96 17.27
C GLN A 294 13.39 -5.16 16.15
N LEU A 295 13.95 -5.14 14.94
CA LEU A 295 13.32 -4.53 13.77
C LEU A 295 11.95 -5.17 13.48
N LEU A 296 11.90 -6.50 13.47
CA LEU A 296 10.69 -7.26 13.14
C LEU A 296 9.60 -7.04 14.20
N VAL A 297 9.89 -7.21 15.49
CA VAL A 297 8.87 -7.05 16.54
C VAL A 297 8.37 -5.61 16.64
N THR A 298 9.26 -4.62 16.46
CA THR A 298 8.83 -3.21 16.50
C THR A 298 7.97 -2.85 15.30
N GLY A 299 8.26 -3.37 14.11
CA GLY A 299 7.41 -3.12 12.95
C GLY A 299 6.07 -3.88 13.01
N ILE A 300 6.07 -5.15 13.44
CA ILE A 300 4.87 -6.00 13.51
C ILE A 300 3.94 -5.53 14.65
N GLY A 301 4.47 -5.39 15.87
CA GLY A 301 3.68 -5.06 17.06
C GLY A 301 2.52 -6.03 17.36
N TYR A 302 1.66 -5.65 18.28
CA TYR A 302 0.49 -6.43 18.72
C TYR A 302 -0.65 -5.52 19.20
N GLY A 303 -1.79 -6.12 19.55
CA GLY A 303 -2.94 -5.42 20.12
C GLY A 303 -3.94 -4.91 19.09
N TYR A 304 -4.07 -5.63 17.98
CA TYR A 304 -5.00 -5.35 16.88
C TYR A 304 -5.40 -6.65 16.20
N TYR A 305 -6.41 -6.60 15.34
CA TYR A 305 -6.80 -7.69 14.46
C TYR A 305 -6.34 -7.37 13.04
N MET A 306 -5.68 -8.34 12.41
CA MET A 306 -5.35 -8.26 11.00
C MET A 306 -6.57 -8.69 10.20
N VAL A 307 -6.96 -7.88 9.21
CA VAL A 307 -8.01 -8.19 8.26
C VAL A 307 -7.38 -8.10 6.86
N HIS A 308 -7.07 -9.23 6.23
CA HIS A 308 -6.28 -9.26 4.99
C HIS A 308 -7.08 -9.84 3.83
N LYS A 309 -7.50 -8.98 2.89
CA LYS A 309 -8.14 -9.42 1.64
C LYS A 309 -7.10 -9.86 0.61
N LYS A 310 -7.17 -11.13 0.23
CA LYS A 310 -6.39 -11.76 -0.83
C LYS A 310 -7.31 -12.37 -1.88
N GLY A 311 -7.46 -11.70 -3.01
CA GLY A 311 -8.45 -12.09 -4.01
C GLY A 311 -9.86 -12.04 -3.42
N LYS A 312 -10.55 -13.18 -3.40
CA LYS A 312 -11.90 -13.33 -2.86
C LYS A 312 -11.93 -13.64 -1.35
N LYS A 313 -10.82 -14.08 -0.75
CA LYS A 313 -10.76 -14.46 0.66
C LYS A 313 -10.36 -13.28 1.53
N VAL A 314 -11.00 -13.14 2.69
CA VAL A 314 -10.57 -12.26 3.78
C VAL A 314 -10.05 -13.14 4.90
N GLU A 315 -8.77 -12.98 5.26
CA GLU A 315 -8.20 -13.62 6.44
C GLU A 315 -8.34 -12.70 7.63
N TYR A 316 -8.77 -13.24 8.77
CA TYR A 316 -8.93 -12.50 10.00
C TYR A 316 -8.28 -13.23 11.17
N TYR A 317 -7.52 -12.49 11.99
CA TYR A 317 -6.87 -13.03 13.19
C TYR A 317 -6.39 -11.92 14.13
N GLU A 318 -6.38 -12.22 15.42
CA GLU A 318 -5.79 -11.34 16.43
C GLU A 318 -4.25 -11.38 16.37
N MET A 319 -3.62 -10.21 16.32
CA MET A 319 -2.20 -10.04 16.54
C MET A 319 -1.91 -9.90 18.03
N THR A 320 -1.88 -11.05 18.70
CA THR A 320 -1.45 -11.16 20.11
C THR A 320 0.06 -11.01 20.25
N ARG A 321 0.55 -10.77 21.47
CA ARG A 321 1.99 -10.76 21.76
C ARG A 321 2.67 -12.07 21.35
N ARG A 322 2.03 -13.21 21.56
CA ARG A 322 2.53 -14.53 21.13
C ARG A 322 2.64 -14.61 19.61
N ARG A 323 1.58 -14.20 18.90
CA ARG A 323 1.56 -14.22 17.43
C ARG A 323 2.63 -13.29 16.85
N MET A 324 2.81 -12.08 17.40
CA MET A 324 3.90 -11.17 17.02
C MET A 324 5.27 -11.83 17.16
N MET A 325 5.53 -12.52 18.28
CA MET A 325 6.81 -13.22 18.48
C MET A 325 7.00 -14.37 17.49
N ASP A 326 5.95 -15.15 17.21
CA ASP A 326 5.98 -16.18 16.18
C ASP A 326 6.23 -15.59 14.79
N SER A 327 5.59 -14.47 14.45
CA SER A 327 5.79 -13.72 13.21
C SER A 327 7.20 -13.17 13.05
N ALA A 328 7.91 -12.89 14.15
CA ALA A 328 9.28 -12.39 14.13
C ALA A 328 10.33 -13.50 14.30
N LYS A 329 9.93 -14.75 14.54
CA LYS A 329 10.84 -15.88 14.76
C LYS A 329 11.51 -16.29 13.45
N VAL A 330 12.71 -15.76 13.21
CA VAL A 330 13.54 -16.02 12.02
C VAL A 330 13.96 -17.50 11.97
N ARG A 331 13.76 -18.12 10.81
CA ARG A 331 14.20 -19.48 10.46
C ARG A 331 15.45 -19.45 9.57
N SER A 332 15.46 -18.58 8.57
CA SER A 332 16.61 -18.39 7.69
C SER A 332 16.66 -16.99 7.09
N VAL A 333 17.85 -16.57 6.69
CA VAL A 333 18.10 -15.33 5.98
C VAL A 333 19.00 -15.61 4.78
N LYS A 334 18.53 -15.20 3.60
CA LYS A 334 19.27 -15.31 2.34
C LYS A 334 19.50 -13.95 1.74
N VAL A 335 20.67 -13.72 1.15
CA VAL A 335 20.99 -12.50 0.41
C VAL A 335 21.32 -12.85 -1.03
N LEU A 336 20.74 -12.08 -1.96
CA LEU A 336 21.01 -12.14 -3.39
C LEU A 336 21.97 -11.01 -3.78
N TYR A 337 23.19 -11.38 -4.13
CA TYR A 337 24.24 -10.49 -4.61
C TYR A 337 24.49 -10.69 -6.11
N PRO A 338 24.23 -9.70 -6.96
CA PRO A 338 23.08 -8.81 -6.92
C PRO A 338 21.78 -9.56 -7.23
N LYS A 339 20.64 -8.88 -7.17
CA LYS A 339 19.40 -9.42 -7.75
C LYS A 339 19.61 -9.72 -9.25
N PRO A 340 19.32 -10.94 -9.76
CA PRO A 340 19.45 -11.21 -11.18
C PRO A 340 18.63 -10.23 -12.05
N GLY A 341 19.27 -9.70 -13.09
CA GLY A 341 18.68 -8.72 -14.02
C GLY A 341 19.60 -7.53 -14.22
N SER A 342 19.07 -6.42 -14.72
CA SER A 342 19.78 -5.13 -14.83
C SER A 342 19.61 -4.24 -13.59
N ALA A 343 18.88 -4.73 -12.59
CA ALA A 343 18.51 -3.96 -11.40
C ALA A 343 19.70 -3.71 -10.48
N LYS A 344 19.96 -2.44 -10.17
CA LYS A 344 20.98 -1.96 -9.23
C LYS A 344 20.54 -2.14 -7.78
N ARG A 345 20.43 -3.39 -7.32
CA ARG A 345 19.96 -3.70 -5.97
C ARG A 345 20.44 -5.06 -5.45
N ILE A 346 20.41 -5.18 -4.14
CA ILE A 346 20.36 -6.48 -3.45
C ILE A 346 18.95 -6.74 -2.95
N ASP A 347 18.60 -8.02 -2.90
CA ASP A 347 17.38 -8.50 -2.25
C ASP A 347 17.81 -9.42 -1.08
N ILE A 348 17.19 -9.23 0.09
CA ILE A 348 17.33 -10.09 1.26
C ILE A 348 15.98 -10.75 1.52
N GLU A 349 15.98 -12.06 1.70
CA GLU A 349 14.80 -12.81 2.10
C GLU A 349 14.99 -13.30 3.53
N VAL A 350 14.11 -12.85 4.44
CA VAL A 350 14.06 -13.31 5.83
C VAL A 350 12.82 -14.18 5.96
N ILE A 351 13.02 -15.47 6.16
CA ILE A 351 11.94 -16.44 6.38
C ILE A 351 11.72 -16.54 7.88
N THR A 352 10.48 -16.34 8.31
CA THR A 352 10.05 -16.54 9.70
C THR A 352 9.04 -17.68 9.79
N LYS A 353 8.58 -18.00 11.00
CA LYS A 353 7.53 -19.01 11.18
C LYS A 353 6.26 -18.67 10.39
N LEU A 354 5.80 -17.42 10.41
CA LEU A 354 4.50 -17.03 9.82
C LEU A 354 4.60 -16.19 8.54
N TYR A 355 5.74 -15.54 8.28
CA TYR A 355 5.91 -14.63 7.14
C TYR A 355 7.24 -14.83 6.41
N ILE A 356 7.26 -14.45 5.14
CA ILE A 356 8.46 -14.23 4.35
C ILE A 356 8.59 -12.72 4.13
N PHE A 357 9.64 -12.12 4.66
CA PHE A 357 9.98 -10.72 4.46
C PHE A 357 11.00 -10.59 3.33
N LYS A 358 10.72 -9.71 2.37
CA LYS A 358 11.58 -9.39 1.24
C LYS A 358 12.06 -7.96 1.37
N ILE A 359 13.33 -7.80 1.71
CA ILE A 359 13.98 -6.51 1.82
C ILE A 359 14.74 -6.24 0.54
N ASN A 360 14.64 -5.03 -0.01
CA ASN A 360 15.51 -4.57 -1.09
C ASN A 360 16.21 -3.28 -0.68
N ILE A 361 17.51 -3.20 -0.98
CA ILE A 361 18.31 -1.99 -0.85
C ILE A 361 18.68 -1.54 -2.26
N ARG A 362 18.14 -0.39 -2.68
CA ARG A 362 18.17 0.05 -4.09
C ARG A 362 18.19 1.57 -4.24
N ASN A 363 18.55 2.03 -5.43
CA ASN A 363 18.25 3.39 -5.87
C ASN A 363 16.80 3.45 -6.43
N LYS A 364 15.99 4.42 -5.97
CA LYS A 364 14.64 4.71 -6.51
C LYS A 364 14.58 5.94 -7.44
N GLN A 365 15.68 6.66 -7.60
CA GLN A 365 15.80 7.97 -8.26
C GLN A 365 16.67 7.91 -9.53
N GLY A 366 16.84 6.73 -10.15
CA GLY A 366 17.63 6.55 -11.37
C GLY A 366 19.16 6.58 -11.20
N GLY A 367 19.65 6.94 -10.02
CA GLY A 367 21.08 6.94 -9.67
C GLY A 367 21.68 5.54 -9.53
N LEU A 368 22.98 5.51 -9.18
CA LEU A 368 23.69 4.26 -8.95
C LEU A 368 23.50 3.74 -7.51
N TYR A 369 23.83 4.57 -6.52
CA TYR A 369 23.90 4.17 -5.12
C TYR A 369 22.54 4.07 -4.43
N PRO A 370 22.38 3.21 -3.41
CA PRO A 370 21.14 3.07 -2.69
C PRO A 370 20.57 4.40 -2.18
N SER A 371 19.30 4.65 -2.48
CA SER A 371 18.56 5.74 -1.86
C SER A 371 17.48 5.25 -0.90
N HIS A 372 17.06 3.99 -1.03
CA HIS A 372 16.00 3.42 -0.21
C HIS A 372 16.29 1.98 0.21
N ILE A 373 15.80 1.65 1.41
CA ILE A 373 15.56 0.30 1.88
C ILE A 373 14.04 0.10 2.00
N MET A 374 13.54 -1.00 1.47
CA MET A 374 12.12 -1.32 1.47
C MET A 374 11.94 -2.77 1.87
N CYS A 375 11.03 -3.02 2.80
CA CYS A 375 10.65 -4.35 3.23
C CYS A 375 9.19 -4.57 2.87
N ASP A 376 8.94 -5.61 2.09
CA ASP A 376 7.62 -6.15 1.85
C ASP A 376 7.48 -7.50 2.55
N TYR A 377 6.26 -7.95 2.82
CA TYR A 377 6.03 -9.27 3.38
C TYR A 377 4.81 -9.96 2.77
N LYS A 378 4.83 -11.29 2.88
CA LYS A 378 3.70 -12.17 2.59
C LYS A 378 3.68 -13.33 3.60
N PRO A 379 2.54 -14.00 3.80
CA PRO A 379 2.51 -15.20 4.63
C PRO A 379 3.46 -16.29 4.14
N ASN A 380 4.00 -17.02 5.09
CA ASN A 380 4.82 -18.20 4.83
C ASN A 380 3.88 -19.37 4.51
N PRO A 381 3.92 -19.95 3.30
CA PRO A 381 3.10 -21.13 2.96
C PRO A 381 3.46 -22.36 3.82
N ASP A 382 4.67 -22.40 4.37
CA ASP A 382 5.15 -23.50 5.24
C ASP A 382 4.89 -23.23 6.74
N ALA A 383 3.99 -22.29 7.04
CA ALA A 383 3.51 -22.05 8.39
C ALA A 383 2.61 -23.20 8.83
N LYS A 384 3.23 -24.28 9.34
CA LYS A 384 2.56 -25.31 10.14
C LYS A 384 2.43 -24.87 11.60
#